data_AF-A0ABD1CKP9-F1
#
_entry.id   AF-A0ABD1CKP9-F1
#
_cell.length_a   1.000
_cell.length_b   1.000
_cell.length_c   1.000
_cell.angle_alpha   90.00
_cell.angle_beta   90.00
_cell.angle_gamma   90.00
#
_symmetry.space_group_name_H-M   'P 1'
#
loop_
_entity.id
_entity.type
_entity.pdbx_description
1 polymer ?
#
loop_
_entity_poly.entity_id
_entity_poly.type
_entity_poly.pdbx_seq_one_letter_code
_entity_poly.pdbx_strand_id
1 'polypeptide(L)'
;MQWRIEHLVKKHNQRKVNRSKPTVSTTANELASSEGSAEEMADIEETASQLRFMEPCEGSMNIIQQGWIKTITIRNSIRQMDDPEAKISEMFKRFPILGAFDGNLINLDFNHLFPGSADAANRWNDIQHKILQCFKHHASIENEFIRAVVFVKENNPTRGVKRTHDGSKEIRTTLDRIVEWISPEDNVDDYVNKVKSSKQIFLLVKASPYKNGESYVVVGKRCFYVGFEIEAAFFTFLKVFKFLNVPVEPSLKNFFALFDGAIFQTGALTTTGTTFMVKLG
;
A
#
# COMPACT_ATOMS: atom_id res chain seq x y z
N MET A 1 9.67 14.49 17.30
CA MET A 1 9.31 15.94 17.38
C MET A 1 8.76 16.52 16.06
N GLN A 2 9.13 15.99 14.88
CA GLN A 2 8.58 16.39 13.56
C GLN A 2 7.03 16.30 13.48
N TRP A 3 6.44 15.28 14.12
CA TRP A 3 4.99 14.97 14.08
C TRP A 3 4.08 16.08 14.65
N ARG A 4 4.58 16.90 15.58
CA ARG A 4 3.79 17.92 16.27
C ARG A 4 3.64 19.23 15.48
N ILE A 5 4.59 19.54 14.59
CA ILE A 5 4.65 20.84 13.90
C ILE A 5 3.69 20.89 12.71
N GLU A 6 3.52 19.79 11.96
CA GLU A 6 2.60 19.73 10.82
C GLU A 6 1.12 19.92 11.20
N HIS A 7 0.75 19.50 12.41
CA HIS A 7 -0.63 19.58 12.88
C HIS A 7 -1.07 20.99 13.32
N LEU A 8 -0.15 21.83 13.80
CA LEU A 8 -0.48 23.18 14.27
C LEU A 8 -0.65 24.18 13.11
N VAL A 9 0.11 24.02 12.03
CA VAL A 9 0.09 24.95 10.88
C VAL A 9 -1.21 24.87 10.09
N LYS A 10 -1.88 23.70 10.03
CA LYS A 10 -3.13 23.53 9.27
C LYS A 10 -4.37 24.14 9.95
N LYS A 11 -4.33 24.44 11.25
CA LYS A 11 -5.49 25.00 11.98
C LYS A 11 -5.75 26.49 11.68
N HIS A 12 -4.80 27.21 11.09
CA HIS A 12 -4.92 28.67 10.97
C HIS A 12 -5.70 29.17 9.74
N ASN A 13 -6.06 28.31 8.77
CA ASN A 13 -6.52 28.76 7.44
C ASN A 13 -7.88 28.23 6.95
N GLN A 14 -8.77 27.72 7.80
CA GLN A 14 -10.13 27.36 7.34
C GLN A 14 -11.22 28.19 8.04
N ARG A 15 -11.54 29.32 7.39
CA ARG A 15 -12.78 30.08 7.60
C ARG A 15 -13.97 29.27 7.08
N LYS A 16 -15.02 29.17 7.92
CA LYS A 16 -16.31 28.52 7.68
C LYS A 16 -17.08 29.17 6.53
N VAL A 17 -17.75 28.37 5.70
CA VAL A 17 -18.94 28.80 4.93
C VAL A 17 -20.00 27.70 5.02
N ASN A 18 -21.13 28.04 5.65
CA ASN A 18 -22.36 27.26 5.68
C ASN A 18 -23.14 27.45 4.38
N ARG A 19 -23.77 26.38 3.87
CA ARG A 19 -25.01 26.52 3.10
C ARG A 19 -25.85 25.24 3.16
N SER A 20 -27.08 25.41 3.61
CA SER A 20 -28.14 24.40 3.72
C SER A 20 -29.25 24.68 2.72
N LYS A 21 -29.88 23.63 2.16
CA LYS A 21 -31.36 23.37 2.12
C LYS A 21 -31.76 22.22 1.14
N PRO A 22 -32.98 21.65 1.24
CA PRO A 22 -33.28 20.21 1.24
C PRO A 22 -34.17 19.75 0.05
N THR A 23 -34.58 18.46 0.00
CA THR A 23 -35.93 17.88 -0.36
C THR A 23 -35.79 16.33 -0.48
N VAL A 24 -36.26 15.49 0.46
CA VAL A 24 -37.55 14.72 0.62
C VAL A 24 -37.79 13.51 -0.34
N SER A 25 -37.72 12.31 0.27
CA SER A 25 -38.44 11.00 0.14
C SER A 25 -38.86 10.43 -1.24
N THR A 26 -38.84 9.10 -1.47
CA THR A 26 -39.87 8.13 -0.98
C THR A 26 -39.42 6.66 -1.16
N THR A 27 -39.58 5.85 -0.08
CA THR A 27 -39.80 4.37 0.12
C THR A 27 -39.44 3.33 -0.96
N ALA A 28 -39.14 2.05 -0.68
CA ALA A 28 -38.89 1.23 0.50
C ALA A 28 -38.37 -0.13 -0.03
N ASN A 29 -37.45 -0.78 0.68
CA ASN A 29 -37.41 -2.25 0.73
C ASN A 29 -36.57 -2.66 1.94
N GLU A 30 -37.26 -3.06 3.01
CA GLU A 30 -36.67 -3.66 4.19
C GLU A 30 -36.10 -5.02 3.84
N LEU A 31 -34.77 -5.10 3.82
CA LEU A 31 -34.02 -6.33 3.98
C LEU A 31 -33.17 -6.13 5.22
N ALA A 32 -33.46 -6.92 6.24
CA ALA A 32 -32.79 -6.94 7.52
C ALA A 32 -31.27 -6.91 7.35
N SER A 33 -30.67 -5.75 7.61
CA SER A 33 -29.26 -5.64 7.89
C SER A 33 -29.15 -5.26 9.36
N SER A 34 -28.37 -6.04 10.09
CA SER A 34 -28.02 -5.82 11.49
C SER A 34 -27.33 -4.45 11.61
N GLU A 35 -28.12 -3.39 11.75
CA GLU A 35 -27.63 -2.09 12.18
C GLU A 35 -27.11 -2.28 13.62
N GLY A 36 -25.78 -2.30 13.77
CA GLY A 36 -25.15 -2.19 15.08
C GLY A 36 -25.77 -1.00 15.82
N SER A 37 -26.01 -1.17 17.12
CA SER A 37 -26.71 -0.15 17.91
C SER A 37 -26.03 1.22 17.75
N ALA A 38 -26.78 2.31 17.82
CA ALA A 38 -26.21 3.66 17.75
C ALA A 38 -25.09 3.88 18.80
N GLU A 39 -25.17 3.17 19.92
CA GLU A 39 -24.15 3.13 20.98
C GLU A 39 -22.85 2.45 20.51
N GLU A 40 -22.96 1.32 19.80
CA GLU A 40 -21.80 0.61 19.24
C GLU A 40 -21.07 1.47 18.19
N MET A 41 -21.81 2.16 17.32
CA MET A 41 -21.18 3.04 16.33
C MET A 41 -20.50 4.25 16.98
N ALA A 42 -21.08 4.80 18.05
CA ALA A 42 -20.46 5.89 18.80
C ALA A 42 -19.15 5.46 19.47
N ASP A 43 -19.13 4.25 20.05
CA ASP A 43 -17.94 3.65 20.67
C ASP A 43 -16.82 3.35 19.64
N ILE A 44 -17.19 2.90 18.43
CA ILE A 44 -16.23 2.74 17.32
C ILE A 44 -15.64 4.10 16.91
N GLU A 45 -16.45 5.15 16.77
CA GLU A 45 -16.00 6.48 16.38
C GLU A 45 -15.11 7.14 17.46
N GLU A 46 -15.42 6.92 18.73
CA GLU A 46 -14.58 7.32 19.84
C GLU A 46 -13.21 6.61 19.77
N THR A 47 -13.22 5.30 19.57
CA THR A 47 -11.99 4.50 19.44
C THR A 47 -11.13 5.02 18.27
N ALA A 48 -11.73 5.32 17.11
CA ALA A 48 -11.01 5.89 15.97
C ALA A 48 -10.42 7.26 16.29
N SER A 49 -11.14 8.08 17.05
CA SER A 49 -10.68 9.38 17.51
C SER A 49 -9.49 9.25 18.47
N GLN A 50 -9.49 8.25 19.36
CA GLN A 50 -8.37 7.97 20.26
C GLN A 50 -7.13 7.54 19.46
N LEU A 51 -7.26 6.54 18.58
CA LEU A 51 -6.16 6.05 17.74
C LEU A 51 -5.47 7.14 16.93
N ARG A 52 -6.23 8.14 16.46
CA ARG A 52 -5.71 9.27 15.69
C ARG A 52 -4.60 10.05 16.42
N PHE A 53 -4.65 10.09 17.75
CA PHE A 53 -3.70 10.85 18.57
C PHE A 53 -2.73 9.97 19.35
N MET A 54 -2.83 8.64 19.24
CA MET A 54 -1.93 7.72 19.91
C MET A 54 -0.55 7.73 19.26
N GLU A 55 0.49 7.73 20.09
CA GLU A 55 1.87 7.54 19.64
C GLU A 55 2.17 6.03 19.53
N PRO A 56 2.59 5.54 18.35
CA PRO A 56 2.98 4.14 18.20
C PRO A 56 4.30 3.85 18.91
N CYS A 57 4.25 2.99 19.93
CA CYS A 57 5.42 2.49 20.66
C CYS A 57 5.12 1.07 21.17
N GLU A 58 6.13 0.37 21.68
CA GLU A 58 5.95 -1.00 22.19
C GLU A 58 4.86 -1.08 23.27
N GLY A 59 4.81 -0.11 24.18
CA GLY A 59 3.81 -0.05 25.25
C GLY A 59 2.38 0.19 24.78
N SER A 60 2.18 0.80 23.60
CA SER A 60 0.86 1.08 23.04
C SER A 60 0.42 0.07 21.97
N MET A 61 1.30 -0.86 21.58
CA MET A 61 1.11 -1.79 20.46
C MET A 61 -0.19 -2.61 20.55
N ASN A 62 -0.43 -3.27 21.69
CA ASN A 62 -1.61 -4.12 21.86
C ASN A 62 -2.91 -3.29 21.80
N ILE A 63 -2.94 -2.15 22.50
CA ILE A 63 -4.10 -1.23 22.52
C ILE A 63 -4.38 -0.72 21.10
N ILE A 64 -3.33 -0.33 20.36
CA ILE A 64 -3.47 0.14 18.99
C ILE A 64 -4.02 -0.97 18.10
N GLN A 65 -3.53 -2.21 18.20
CA GLN A 65 -4.00 -3.33 17.37
C GLN A 65 -5.46 -3.67 17.66
N GLN A 66 -5.87 -3.71 18.93
CA GLN A 66 -7.26 -3.95 19.32
C GLN A 66 -8.18 -2.85 18.82
N GLY A 67 -7.80 -1.59 19.05
CA GLY A 67 -8.55 -0.45 18.53
C GLY A 67 -8.60 -0.44 17.00
N TRP A 68 -7.50 -0.85 16.34
CA TRP A 68 -7.44 -0.97 14.89
C TRP A 68 -8.51 -1.96 14.41
N ILE A 69 -8.54 -3.17 14.94
CA ILE A 69 -9.55 -4.19 14.59
C ILE A 69 -10.97 -3.66 14.82
N LYS A 70 -11.23 -3.06 15.99
CA LYS A 70 -12.55 -2.49 16.36
C LYS A 70 -13.04 -1.42 15.36
N THR A 71 -12.11 -0.66 14.79
CA THR A 71 -12.42 0.47 13.89
C THR A 71 -12.45 0.09 12.40
N ILE A 72 -12.47 -1.21 12.07
CA ILE A 72 -12.41 -1.67 10.68
C ILE A 72 -13.60 -1.22 9.83
N THR A 73 -14.80 -1.08 10.44
CA THR A 73 -16.00 -0.62 9.75
C THR A 73 -15.83 0.79 9.16
N ILE A 74 -15.16 1.68 9.89
CA ILE A 74 -14.82 3.03 9.42
C ILE A 74 -13.82 2.94 8.24
N ARG A 75 -12.79 2.11 8.35
CA ARG A 75 -11.84 1.94 7.23
C ARG A 75 -12.52 1.33 5.99
N ASN A 76 -13.46 0.40 6.18
CA ASN A 76 -14.26 -0.18 5.12
C ASN A 76 -15.14 0.87 4.42
N SER A 77 -15.78 1.78 5.16
CA SER A 77 -16.56 2.86 4.55
C SER A 77 -15.69 3.81 3.73
N ILE A 78 -14.50 4.17 4.22
CA ILE A 78 -13.51 4.97 3.48
C ILE A 78 -13.10 4.25 2.18
N ARG A 79 -12.88 2.93 2.20
CA ARG A 79 -12.51 2.14 1.01
C ARG A 79 -13.54 2.19 -0.12
N GLN A 80 -14.81 2.42 0.21
CA GLN A 80 -15.91 2.49 -0.77
C GLN A 80 -16.05 3.86 -1.42
N MET A 81 -15.26 4.87 -1.02
CA MET A 81 -15.25 6.17 -1.71
C MET A 81 -14.80 6.02 -3.17
N ASP A 82 -15.49 6.70 -4.09
CA ASP A 82 -15.20 6.60 -5.53
C ASP A 82 -13.88 7.28 -5.92
N ASP A 83 -13.58 8.44 -5.33
CA ASP A 83 -12.36 9.19 -5.63
C ASP A 83 -11.14 8.62 -4.88
N PRO A 84 -10.12 8.09 -5.57
CA PRO A 84 -8.92 7.57 -4.92
C PRO A 84 -8.16 8.62 -4.10
N GLU A 85 -8.16 9.90 -4.50
CA GLU A 85 -7.43 10.93 -3.75
C GLU A 85 -8.14 11.27 -2.44
N ALA A 86 -9.45 11.49 -2.48
CA ALA A 86 -10.25 11.70 -1.29
C ALA A 86 -10.16 10.50 -0.33
N LYS A 87 -10.21 9.28 -0.86
CA LYS A 87 -10.04 8.03 -0.09
C LYS A 87 -8.70 7.97 0.64
N ILE A 88 -7.59 8.15 -0.09
CA ILE A 88 -6.24 8.21 0.49
C ILE A 88 -6.15 9.35 1.52
N SER A 89 -6.70 10.52 1.20
CA SER A 89 -6.68 11.67 2.10
C SER A 89 -7.39 11.39 3.42
N GLU A 90 -8.60 10.83 3.37
CA GLU A 90 -9.39 10.54 4.55
C GLU A 90 -8.78 9.39 5.38
N MET A 91 -8.25 8.35 4.73
CA MET A 91 -7.57 7.24 5.42
C MET A 91 -6.43 7.73 6.31
N PHE A 92 -5.49 8.51 5.76
CA PHE A 92 -4.37 9.06 6.54
C PHE A 92 -4.80 10.12 7.56
N LYS A 93 -5.86 10.88 7.28
CA LYS A 93 -6.36 11.90 8.20
C LYS A 93 -6.98 11.28 9.46
N ARG A 94 -7.75 10.20 9.27
CA ARG A 94 -8.41 9.44 10.34
C ARG A 94 -7.44 8.52 11.06
N PHE A 95 -6.55 7.89 10.31
CA PHE A 95 -5.62 6.87 10.79
C PHE A 95 -4.17 7.21 10.41
N PRO A 96 -3.58 8.27 10.98
CA PRO A 96 -2.19 8.65 10.70
C PRO A 96 -1.18 7.57 11.11
N ILE A 97 -1.57 6.67 12.01
CA ILE A 97 -0.78 5.55 12.51
C ILE A 97 -0.74 4.34 11.57
N LEU A 98 -1.36 4.38 10.38
CA LEU A 98 -1.49 3.21 9.50
C LEU A 98 -0.17 2.51 9.15
N GLY A 99 0.94 3.26 9.12
CA GLY A 99 2.27 2.73 8.85
C GLY A 99 3.03 2.24 10.08
N ALA A 100 2.42 2.30 11.27
CA ALA A 100 3.07 1.89 12.52
C ALA A 100 3.46 0.41 12.51
N PHE A 101 4.49 0.11 13.33
CA PHE A 101 5.00 -1.25 13.54
C PHE A 101 5.37 -1.92 12.20
N ASP A 102 6.16 -1.22 11.38
CA ASP A 102 6.62 -1.66 10.07
C ASP A 102 5.48 -2.07 9.11
N GLY A 103 4.35 -1.36 9.21
CA GLY A 103 3.14 -1.63 8.42
C GLY A 103 2.32 -2.83 8.91
N ASN A 104 2.54 -3.33 10.13
CA ASN A 104 1.76 -4.44 10.66
C ASN A 104 0.24 -4.16 10.71
N LEU A 105 -0.18 -2.90 10.90
CA LEU A 105 -1.61 -2.55 10.86
C LEU A 105 -2.23 -2.77 9.47
N ILE A 106 -1.45 -2.58 8.40
CA ILE A 106 -1.86 -2.89 7.03
C ILE A 106 -1.96 -4.40 6.85
N ASN A 107 -1.02 -5.17 7.42
CA ASN A 107 -1.08 -6.63 7.40
C ASN A 107 -2.32 -7.18 8.13
N LEU A 108 -2.68 -6.61 9.29
CA LEU A 108 -3.90 -6.98 10.02
C LEU A 108 -5.16 -6.76 9.18
N ASP A 109 -5.28 -5.59 8.55
CA ASP A 109 -6.42 -5.31 7.68
C ASP A 109 -6.43 -6.22 6.43
N PHE A 110 -5.27 -6.48 5.84
CA PHE A 110 -5.17 -7.40 4.71
C PHE A 110 -5.67 -8.79 5.08
N ASN A 111 -5.24 -9.34 6.23
CA ASN A 111 -5.68 -10.65 6.70
C ASN A 111 -7.19 -10.67 7.00
N HIS A 112 -7.75 -9.58 7.51
CA HIS A 112 -9.20 -9.47 7.70
C HIS A 112 -9.96 -9.40 6.37
N LEU A 113 -9.45 -8.66 5.38
CA LEU A 113 -10.06 -8.55 4.05
C LEU A 113 -9.94 -9.86 3.25
N PHE A 114 -8.89 -10.64 3.50
CA PHE A 114 -8.57 -11.87 2.80
C PHE A 114 -8.15 -12.99 3.78
N PRO A 115 -9.10 -13.53 4.57
CA PRO A 115 -8.81 -14.51 5.62
C PRO A 115 -8.25 -15.84 5.10
N GLY A 116 -8.45 -16.14 3.81
CA GLY A 116 -7.87 -17.31 3.12
C GLY A 116 -6.59 -17.01 2.35
N SER A 117 -5.97 -15.84 2.52
CA SER A 117 -4.71 -15.52 1.85
C SER A 117 -3.59 -16.45 2.29
N ALA A 118 -2.70 -16.78 1.36
CA ALA A 118 -1.56 -17.64 1.63
C ALA A 118 -0.44 -16.89 2.36
N ASP A 119 0.44 -17.64 3.01
CA ASP A 119 1.69 -17.12 3.53
C ASP A 119 2.62 -16.72 2.37
N ALA A 120 2.74 -15.40 2.19
CA ALA A 120 3.47 -14.81 1.08
C ALA A 120 4.95 -15.19 1.08
N ALA A 121 5.61 -15.21 2.24
CA ALA A 121 7.04 -15.50 2.34
C ALA A 121 7.32 -16.96 1.96
N ASN A 122 6.52 -17.88 2.51
CA ASN A 122 6.64 -19.30 2.18
C ASN A 122 6.38 -19.57 0.69
N ARG A 123 5.30 -18.98 0.12
CA ARG A 123 4.99 -19.09 -1.31
C ARG A 123 6.07 -18.49 -2.20
N TRP A 124 6.60 -17.34 -1.79
CA TRP A 124 7.62 -16.64 -2.55
C TRP A 124 8.93 -17.42 -2.56
N ASN A 125 9.37 -17.98 -1.43
CA ASN A 125 10.59 -18.80 -1.36
C ASN A 125 10.60 -19.94 -2.39
N ASP A 126 9.48 -20.67 -2.51
CA ASP A 126 9.32 -21.73 -3.51
C ASP A 126 9.42 -21.23 -4.95
N ILE A 127 8.84 -20.05 -5.23
CA ILE A 127 8.77 -19.46 -6.56
C ILE A 127 10.09 -18.78 -6.93
N GLN A 128 10.72 -18.05 -6.01
CA GLN A 128 11.99 -17.36 -6.19
C GLN A 128 13.06 -18.35 -6.66
N HIS A 129 13.19 -19.49 -5.98
CA HIS A 129 14.17 -20.49 -6.36
C HIS A 129 13.99 -20.95 -7.82
N LYS A 130 12.74 -21.23 -8.24
CA LYS A 130 12.43 -21.62 -9.63
C LYS A 130 12.74 -20.49 -10.62
N ILE A 131 12.39 -19.25 -10.30
CA ILE A 131 12.70 -18.08 -11.12
C ILE A 131 14.21 -17.98 -11.36
N LEU A 132 15.02 -18.07 -10.29
CA LEU A 132 16.48 -17.95 -10.37
C LEU A 132 17.15 -19.16 -11.06
N GLN A 133 16.47 -20.29 -11.12
CA GLN A 133 16.89 -21.43 -11.93
C GLN A 133 16.60 -21.21 -13.42
N CYS A 134 15.40 -20.73 -13.76
CA CYS A 134 14.96 -20.53 -15.15
C CYS A 134 15.62 -19.33 -15.84
N PHE A 135 15.95 -18.27 -15.10
CA PHE A 135 16.51 -17.03 -15.65
C PHE A 135 17.89 -16.74 -15.04
N LYS A 136 18.86 -16.38 -15.90
CA LYS A 136 20.28 -16.24 -15.52
C LYS A 136 20.89 -14.87 -15.78
N HIS A 137 20.19 -13.98 -16.49
CA HIS A 137 20.67 -12.61 -16.70
C HIS A 137 20.57 -11.76 -15.41
N HIS A 138 21.10 -10.53 -15.39
CA HIS A 138 21.16 -9.69 -14.17
C HIS A 138 21.96 -10.30 -13.00
N ALA A 139 22.99 -11.10 -13.28
CA ALA A 139 23.88 -11.65 -12.26
C ALA A 139 24.60 -10.57 -11.40
N SER A 140 24.66 -9.32 -11.88
CA SER A 140 25.16 -8.17 -11.14
C SER A 140 24.24 -7.72 -9.98
N ILE A 141 22.98 -8.16 -9.97
CA ILE A 141 22.07 -7.95 -8.83
C ILE A 141 22.33 -9.08 -7.83
N GLU A 142 23.09 -8.77 -6.78
CA GLU A 142 23.46 -9.73 -5.73
C GLU A 142 22.26 -10.19 -4.89
N ASN A 143 21.31 -9.27 -4.61
CA ASN A 143 20.15 -9.60 -3.80
C ASN A 143 19.17 -10.46 -4.63
N GLU A 144 19.01 -11.71 -4.20
CA GLU A 144 18.23 -12.73 -4.91
C GLU A 144 16.74 -12.39 -5.01
N PHE A 145 16.17 -11.82 -3.94
CA PHE A 145 14.79 -11.35 -3.92
C PHE A 145 14.57 -10.27 -4.98
N ILE A 146 15.38 -9.21 -4.97
CA ILE A 146 15.30 -8.10 -5.93
C ILE A 146 15.47 -8.62 -7.35
N ARG A 147 16.44 -9.50 -7.58
CA ARG A 147 16.70 -10.11 -8.89
C ARG A 147 15.50 -10.93 -9.38
N ALA A 148 14.86 -11.71 -8.52
CA ALA A 148 13.65 -12.44 -8.86
C ALA A 148 12.48 -11.50 -9.19
N VAL A 149 12.29 -10.40 -8.43
CA VAL A 149 11.27 -9.38 -8.72
C VAL A 149 11.53 -8.69 -10.08
N VAL A 150 12.80 -8.44 -10.44
CA VAL A 150 13.16 -7.95 -11.78
C VAL A 150 12.68 -8.90 -12.87
N PHE A 151 12.95 -10.21 -12.73
CA PHE A 151 12.47 -11.19 -13.71
C PHE A 151 10.94 -11.26 -13.77
N VAL A 152 10.25 -11.14 -12.64
CA VAL A 152 8.78 -11.06 -12.62
C VAL A 152 8.30 -9.87 -13.45
N LYS A 153 8.89 -8.68 -13.28
CA LYS A 153 8.51 -7.48 -14.06
C LYS A 153 8.76 -7.65 -15.55
N GLU A 154 9.92 -8.16 -15.95
CA GLU A 154 10.27 -8.34 -17.35
C GLU A 154 9.39 -9.37 -18.08
N ASN A 155 9.00 -10.43 -17.38
CA ASN A 155 8.22 -11.53 -17.96
C ASN A 155 6.70 -11.35 -17.83
N ASN A 156 6.23 -10.33 -17.11
CA ASN A 156 4.80 -10.02 -16.97
C ASN A 156 4.43 -8.62 -17.47
N PRO A 157 4.74 -8.27 -18.74
CA PRO A 157 4.42 -6.97 -19.30
C PRO A 157 2.90 -6.83 -19.52
N THR A 158 2.35 -5.65 -19.28
CA THR A 158 0.99 -5.33 -19.73
C THR A 158 1.03 -4.80 -21.17
N ARG A 159 0.44 -5.55 -22.11
CA ARG A 159 0.40 -5.18 -23.53
C ARG A 159 -0.52 -3.97 -23.76
N GLY A 160 -0.17 -3.10 -24.72
CA GLY A 160 -1.02 -2.00 -25.18
C GLY A 160 -0.78 -0.64 -24.53
N VAL A 161 0.11 -0.55 -23.54
CA VAL A 161 0.55 0.76 -23.02
C VAL A 161 1.65 1.30 -23.93
N LYS A 162 1.39 2.41 -24.61
CA LYS A 162 2.40 3.13 -25.41
C LYS A 162 3.59 3.44 -24.52
N ARG A 163 4.80 3.06 -24.93
CA ARG A 163 6.04 3.49 -24.28
C ARG A 163 6.08 5.02 -24.35
N THR A 164 5.80 5.71 -23.25
CA THR A 164 6.15 7.11 -23.13
C THR A 164 7.65 7.16 -22.93
N HIS A 165 8.37 7.45 -24.02
CA HIS A 165 9.80 7.70 -23.96
C HIS A 165 10.00 9.04 -23.25
N ASP A 166 10.05 9.01 -21.93
CA ASP A 166 10.37 10.18 -21.14
C ASP A 166 11.89 10.41 -21.28
N GLY A 167 12.28 11.49 -21.95
CA GLY A 167 13.67 11.82 -22.30
C GLY A 167 14.56 12.20 -21.11
N SER A 168 14.23 11.74 -19.90
CA SER A 168 15.00 11.99 -18.69
C SER A 168 16.29 11.15 -18.70
N LYS A 169 17.43 11.80 -18.46
CA LYS A 169 18.75 11.18 -18.30
C LYS A 169 18.95 10.44 -16.97
N GLU A 170 17.90 10.27 -16.17
CA GLU A 170 17.99 9.56 -14.89
C GLU A 170 18.22 8.06 -15.14
N ILE A 171 19.17 7.49 -14.40
CA ILE A 171 19.42 6.05 -14.39
C ILE A 171 18.19 5.39 -13.73
N ARG A 172 17.24 4.95 -14.55
CA ARG A 172 16.07 4.23 -14.07
C ARG A 172 16.45 2.77 -13.85
N THR A 173 16.17 2.26 -12.65
CA THR A 173 16.31 0.83 -12.38
C THR A 173 15.28 0.04 -13.19
N THR A 174 15.52 -1.25 -13.39
CA THR A 174 14.53 -2.11 -14.06
C THR A 174 13.21 -2.13 -13.29
N LEU A 175 13.20 -1.83 -11.99
CA LEU A 175 12.02 -1.77 -11.13
C LEU A 175 11.38 -0.38 -11.00
N ASP A 176 11.74 0.58 -11.86
CA ASP A 176 11.15 1.92 -11.93
C ASP A 176 9.62 1.89 -11.71
N ARG A 177 9.12 2.78 -10.85
CA ARG A 177 7.72 2.95 -10.43
C ARG A 177 7.12 1.81 -9.59
N ILE A 178 7.91 0.78 -9.28
CA ILE A 178 7.56 -0.30 -8.34
C ILE A 178 8.45 -0.18 -7.10
N VAL A 179 9.76 -0.18 -7.32
CA VAL A 179 10.78 0.05 -6.30
C VAL A 179 11.73 1.13 -6.79
N GLU A 180 11.89 2.17 -6.01
CA GLU A 180 12.78 3.30 -6.28
C GLU A 180 13.85 3.36 -5.21
N TRP A 181 15.10 3.64 -5.62
CA TRP A 181 16.23 3.78 -4.71
C TRP A 181 16.67 5.23 -4.66
N ILE A 182 16.92 5.74 -3.46
CA ILE A 182 17.52 7.05 -3.22
C ILE A 182 18.84 6.91 -2.49
N SER A 183 19.69 7.94 -2.57
CA SER A 183 20.96 7.93 -1.88
C SER A 183 20.76 7.74 -0.37
N PRO A 184 21.65 7.01 0.33
CA PRO A 184 21.67 6.96 1.79
C PRO A 184 21.75 8.34 2.46
N GLU A 185 22.21 9.36 1.76
CA GLU A 185 22.31 10.73 2.26
C GLU A 185 21.05 11.57 1.97
N ASP A 186 20.17 11.09 1.09
CA ASP A 186 18.97 11.83 0.69
C ASP A 186 17.93 11.83 1.82
N ASN A 187 17.21 12.95 1.92
CA ASN A 187 16.05 13.07 2.80
C ASN A 187 14.79 12.50 2.11
N VAL A 188 14.11 11.59 2.80
CA VAL A 188 12.91 10.91 2.29
C VAL A 188 11.75 11.89 2.05
N ASP A 189 11.52 12.83 2.97
CA ASP A 189 10.43 13.80 2.85
C ASP A 189 10.64 14.73 1.65
N ASP A 190 11.89 15.18 1.42
CA ASP A 190 12.24 16.00 0.26
C ASP A 190 12.03 15.27 -1.07
N TYR A 191 12.30 13.96 -1.10
CA TYR A 191 12.02 13.12 -2.27
C TYR A 191 10.51 13.00 -2.50
N VAL A 192 9.76 12.63 -1.46
CA VAL A 192 8.30 12.41 -1.52
C VAL A 192 7.55 13.70 -1.89
N ASN A 193 8.04 14.87 -1.46
CA ASN A 193 7.46 16.16 -1.82
C ASN A 193 7.57 16.48 -3.32
N LYS A 194 8.52 15.88 -4.03
CA LYS A 194 8.74 16.04 -5.49
C LYS A 194 7.90 15.08 -6.32
N VAL A 195 7.25 14.08 -5.72
CA VAL A 195 6.38 13.13 -6.42
C VAL A 195 5.22 13.90 -7.06
N LYS A 196 5.08 13.75 -8.39
CA LYS A 196 4.15 14.54 -9.21
C LYS A 196 2.69 14.14 -9.00
N SER A 197 2.42 12.84 -8.80
CA SER A 197 1.08 12.29 -8.72
C SER A 197 0.70 11.92 -7.29
N SER A 198 -0.44 12.42 -6.82
CA SER A 198 -1.02 12.09 -5.50
C SER A 198 -1.51 10.63 -5.40
N LYS A 199 -1.59 9.91 -6.53
CA LYS A 199 -2.08 8.52 -6.61
C LYS A 199 -0.96 7.50 -6.77
N GLN A 200 0.28 7.93 -6.96
CA GLN A 200 1.40 7.03 -7.19
C GLN A 200 1.72 6.28 -5.89
N ILE A 201 1.86 4.95 -5.99
CA ILE A 201 2.24 4.10 -4.87
C ILE A 201 3.43 3.24 -5.31
N PHE A 202 4.52 3.31 -4.57
CA PHE A 202 5.75 2.55 -4.83
C PHE A 202 6.51 2.34 -3.52
N LEU A 203 7.43 1.37 -3.53
CA LEU A 203 8.37 1.15 -2.44
C LEU A 203 9.60 2.02 -2.67
N LEU A 204 9.96 2.85 -1.70
CA LEU A 204 11.18 3.64 -1.69
C LEU A 204 12.19 2.98 -0.76
N VAL A 205 13.40 2.75 -1.25
CA VAL A 205 14.50 2.12 -0.50
C VAL A 205 15.67 3.09 -0.41
N LYS A 206 16.09 3.40 0.81
CA LYS A 206 17.21 4.28 1.07
C LYS A 206 18.51 3.48 1.08
N ALA A 207 19.05 3.22 -0.10
CA ALA A 207 20.26 2.45 -0.34
C ALA A 207 20.77 2.65 -1.77
N SER A 208 21.98 2.17 -2.06
CA SER A 208 22.42 2.05 -3.46
C SER A 208 21.46 1.15 -4.27
N PRO A 209 21.34 1.36 -5.60
CA PRO A 209 20.43 0.59 -6.44
C PRO A 209 20.56 -0.92 -6.26
N TYR A 210 19.41 -1.60 -6.15
CA TYR A 210 19.29 -3.04 -5.93
C TYR A 210 19.92 -3.57 -4.64
N LYS A 211 20.15 -2.72 -3.65
CA LYS A 211 20.56 -3.12 -2.29
C LYS A 211 19.38 -3.00 -1.32
N ASN A 212 19.50 -3.72 -0.22
CA ASN A 212 18.58 -3.64 0.90
C ASN A 212 18.86 -2.37 1.73
N GLY A 213 17.85 -1.84 2.41
CA GLY A 213 17.97 -0.60 3.17
C GLY A 213 16.68 -0.19 3.87
N GLU A 214 16.71 0.97 4.52
CA GLU A 214 15.51 1.55 5.14
C GLU A 214 14.43 1.75 4.07
N SER A 215 13.28 1.13 4.28
CA SER A 215 12.23 1.02 3.28
C SER A 215 10.98 1.76 3.72
N TYR A 216 10.36 2.44 2.76
CA TYR A 216 9.19 3.27 2.96
C TYR A 216 8.17 2.98 1.87
N VAL A 217 6.89 2.89 2.23
CA VAL A 217 5.84 2.91 1.21
C VAL A 217 5.45 4.35 0.95
N VAL A 218 5.61 4.79 -0.29
CA VAL A 218 5.18 6.12 -0.74
C VAL A 218 3.76 6.00 -1.27
N VAL A 219 2.89 6.92 -0.85
CA VAL A 219 1.50 7.07 -1.30
C VAL A 219 1.27 8.55 -1.63
N GLY A 220 1.46 8.90 -2.89
CA GLY A 220 1.42 10.29 -3.34
C GLY A 220 2.52 11.14 -2.69
N LYS A 221 2.11 12.17 -1.94
CA LYS A 221 3.02 13.06 -1.18
C LYS A 221 3.16 12.67 0.29
N ARG A 222 2.93 11.40 0.61
CA ARG A 222 3.07 10.85 1.95
C ARG A 222 3.88 9.58 1.88
N CYS A 223 4.56 9.26 2.96
CA CYS A 223 5.21 7.97 3.12
C CYS A 223 5.15 7.51 4.57
N PHE A 224 5.42 6.23 4.78
CA PHE A 224 5.62 5.67 6.09
C PHE A 224 6.65 4.55 6.03
N TYR A 225 7.39 4.39 7.11
CA TYR A 225 8.42 3.37 7.25
C TYR A 225 7.80 1.96 7.33
N VAL A 226 8.45 0.98 6.70
CA VAL A 226 8.01 -0.42 6.64
C VAL A 226 9.13 -1.42 6.90
N GLY A 227 10.18 -0.98 7.61
CA GLY A 227 11.29 -1.85 8.02
C GLY A 227 12.54 -1.73 7.15
N PHE A 228 13.52 -2.58 7.45
CA PHE A 228 14.80 -2.68 6.76
C PHE A 228 14.93 -3.94 5.88
N GLU A 229 14.01 -4.90 6.04
CA GLU A 229 14.00 -6.13 5.28
C GLU A 229 13.13 -5.93 4.03
N ILE A 230 13.77 -5.88 2.85
CA ILE A 230 13.10 -5.51 1.60
C ILE A 230 12.00 -6.49 1.20
N GLU A 231 12.11 -7.79 1.50
CA GLU A 231 11.06 -8.75 1.14
C GLU A 231 9.77 -8.48 1.90
N ALA A 232 9.85 -8.34 3.22
CA ALA A 232 8.74 -7.98 4.10
C ALA A 232 8.17 -6.60 3.74
N ALA A 233 9.05 -5.61 3.54
CA ALA A 233 8.65 -4.26 3.12
C ALA A 233 7.91 -4.29 1.77
N PHE A 234 8.37 -5.12 0.83
CA PHE A 234 7.77 -5.29 -0.49
C PHE A 234 6.39 -5.96 -0.40
N PHE A 235 6.22 -7.00 0.41
CA PHE A 235 4.89 -7.59 0.61
C PHE A 235 3.92 -6.62 1.29
N THR A 236 4.38 -5.85 2.29
CA THR A 236 3.57 -4.78 2.89
C THR A 236 3.17 -3.75 1.83
N PHE A 237 4.11 -3.31 0.98
CA PHE A 237 3.86 -2.43 -0.17
C PHE A 237 2.75 -2.97 -1.09
N LEU A 238 2.82 -4.23 -1.50
CA LEU A 238 1.80 -4.81 -2.37
C LEU A 238 0.41 -4.81 -1.70
N LYS A 239 0.35 -5.12 -0.40
CA LYS A 239 -0.89 -5.13 0.38
C LYS A 239 -1.52 -3.74 0.51
N VAL A 240 -0.73 -2.66 0.41
CA VAL A 240 -1.23 -1.27 0.47
C VAL A 240 -2.29 -0.99 -0.60
N PHE A 241 -2.15 -1.55 -1.81
CA PHE A 241 -3.14 -1.37 -2.87
C PHE A 241 -4.51 -1.94 -2.49
N LYS A 242 -4.52 -3.12 -1.85
CA LYS A 242 -5.74 -3.76 -1.36
C LYS A 242 -6.29 -3.05 -0.12
N PHE A 243 -5.41 -2.70 0.81
CA PHE A 243 -5.74 -1.96 2.02
C PHE A 243 -6.41 -0.62 1.70
N LEU A 244 -5.92 0.11 0.71
CA LEU A 244 -6.52 1.37 0.26
C LEU A 244 -7.64 1.17 -0.76
N ASN A 245 -7.85 -0.04 -1.29
CA ASN A 245 -8.76 -0.30 -2.42
C ASN A 245 -8.56 0.70 -3.57
N VAL A 246 -7.32 0.80 -4.05
CA VAL A 246 -6.92 1.67 -5.16
C VAL A 246 -6.41 0.84 -6.34
N PRO A 247 -6.73 1.23 -7.58
CA PRO A 247 -6.28 0.50 -8.75
C PRO A 247 -4.77 0.62 -8.91
N VAL A 248 -4.13 -0.51 -9.26
CA VAL A 248 -2.75 -0.50 -9.75
C VAL A 248 -2.70 0.20 -11.11
N GLU A 249 -1.55 0.76 -11.44
CA GLU A 249 -1.37 1.38 -12.73
C GLU A 249 -1.56 0.36 -13.87
N PRO A 250 -2.29 0.71 -14.96
CA PRO A 250 -2.52 -0.19 -16.08
C PRO A 250 -1.24 -0.83 -16.64
N SER A 251 -0.14 -0.08 -16.73
CA SER A 251 1.15 -0.59 -17.26
C SER A 251 1.76 -1.70 -16.41
N LEU A 252 1.42 -1.77 -15.12
CA LEU A 252 1.94 -2.74 -14.15
C LEU A 252 0.90 -3.79 -13.76
N LYS A 253 -0.31 -3.77 -14.35
CA LYS A 253 -1.40 -4.69 -13.98
C LYS A 253 -0.99 -6.16 -13.97
N ASN A 254 -0.31 -6.65 -15.00
CA ASN A 254 0.12 -8.05 -15.08
C ASN A 254 1.17 -8.42 -14.01
N PHE A 255 2.06 -7.48 -13.66
CA PHE A 255 3.02 -7.65 -12.58
C PHE A 255 2.32 -7.85 -11.23
N PHE A 256 1.45 -6.93 -10.83
CA PHE A 256 0.73 -7.02 -9.56
C PHE A 256 -0.23 -8.22 -9.52
N ALA A 257 -0.89 -8.54 -10.64
CA ALA A 257 -1.78 -9.70 -10.71
C ALA A 257 -1.05 -11.04 -10.50
N LEU A 258 0.25 -11.13 -10.82
CA LEU A 258 1.05 -12.31 -10.49
C LEU A 258 1.15 -12.47 -8.97
N PHE A 259 1.45 -11.41 -8.23
CA PHE A 259 1.55 -11.47 -6.77
C PHE A 259 0.18 -11.77 -6.14
N ASP A 260 -0.88 -11.10 -6.60
CA ASP A 260 -2.25 -11.36 -6.12
C ASP A 260 -2.65 -12.84 -6.31
N GLY A 261 -2.31 -13.45 -7.46
CA GLY A 261 -2.74 -14.80 -7.79
C GLY A 261 -1.82 -15.92 -7.30
N ALA A 262 -0.50 -15.77 -7.51
CA ALA A 262 0.48 -16.82 -7.20
C ALA A 262 1.02 -16.74 -5.77
N ILE A 263 1.13 -15.53 -5.20
CA ILE A 263 1.76 -15.32 -3.89
C ILE A 263 0.71 -15.21 -2.80
N PHE A 264 -0.20 -14.24 -2.90
CA PHE A 264 -1.23 -14.02 -1.88
C PHE A 264 -2.45 -14.94 -2.02
N GLN A 265 -2.70 -15.46 -3.23
CA GLN A 265 -3.92 -16.21 -3.57
C GLN A 265 -5.22 -15.46 -3.30
N THR A 266 -5.20 -14.14 -3.46
CA THR A 266 -6.35 -13.25 -3.27
C THR A 266 -7.00 -12.81 -4.58
N GLY A 267 -6.48 -13.26 -5.72
CA GLY A 267 -6.98 -12.93 -7.06
C GLY A 267 -6.69 -14.02 -8.08
N ALA A 268 -7.19 -13.83 -9.30
CA ALA A 268 -6.90 -14.73 -10.41
C ALA A 268 -5.59 -14.37 -11.09
N LEU A 269 -4.85 -15.39 -11.55
CA LEU A 269 -3.73 -15.19 -12.47
C LEU A 269 -4.23 -14.71 -13.83
N THR A 270 -3.48 -13.79 -14.44
CA THR A 270 -3.70 -13.43 -15.84
C THR A 270 -3.17 -14.52 -16.75
N THR A 271 -3.57 -14.56 -18.02
CA THR A 271 -2.99 -15.49 -19.00
C THR A 271 -1.47 -15.37 -19.06
N THR A 272 -0.93 -14.15 -19.00
CA THR A 272 0.52 -13.91 -18.95
C THR A 272 1.14 -14.49 -17.68
N GLY A 273 0.52 -14.27 -16.52
CA GLY A 273 0.96 -14.86 -15.26
C GLY A 273 0.92 -16.38 -15.27
N THR A 274 -0.11 -16.99 -15.83
CA THR A 274 -0.21 -18.45 -16.00
C THR A 274 0.91 -18.99 -16.89
N THR A 275 1.16 -18.37 -18.05
CA THR A 275 2.27 -18.77 -18.93
C THR A 275 3.62 -18.65 -18.21
N PHE A 276 3.82 -17.58 -17.43
CA PHE A 276 5.01 -17.41 -16.62
C PHE A 276 5.16 -18.55 -15.59
N MET A 277 4.11 -18.85 -14.82
CA MET A 277 4.14 -19.92 -13.83
C MET A 277 4.37 -21.31 -14.45
N VAL A 278 3.81 -21.59 -15.63
CA VAL A 278 4.06 -22.84 -16.38
C VAL A 278 5.51 -22.96 -16.80
N LYS A 279 6.18 -21.85 -17.17
CA LYS A 279 7.60 -21.84 -17.52
C LYS A 279 8.52 -22.15 -16.32
N LEU A 280 8.03 -21.96 -15.10
CA LEU A 280 8.75 -22.25 -13.85
C LEU A 280 8.56 -23.69 -13.36
N GLY A 281 7.58 -24.43 -13.90
CA GLY A 281 7.28 -25.82 -13.55
C GLY A 281 8.05 -26.80 -14.41
#